data_AF-E6PZM8-F1
#
_entry.id   AF-E6PZM8-F1
#
_cell.length_a   1.000
_cell.length_b   1.000
_cell.length_c   1.000
_cell.angle_alpha   90.00
_cell.angle_beta   90.00
_cell.angle_gamma   90.00
#
_symmetry.space_group_name_H-M   'P 1'
#
loop_
_entity.id
_entity.type
_entity.pdbx_description
1 polymer ?
#
loop_
_entity_poly.entity_id
_entity_poly.type
_entity_poly.pdbx_seq_one_letter_code
_entity_poly.pdbx_strand_id
1 'polypeptide(L)'
;MLALILLSVSVRDLWGQAASASSKTALRADAAQTASTGEHDGMELNSVVAVVNQRVILASDVDMELRIIHLLPAGNRKENSAADALERLTTRALIEQQMLLEDPTELNTPEAEVTKSLIELRQNLPACTLTDCMTEAGWKNFLSGLDLTPERVFAYWKERIAVLAFIELRFRSGLQIAPEEIESYYTKTLLPQYSHPSDAPSLKSVSPRIQEILLQERVNGLLDEWLKSLKDEGQVEVLDPRLRVAVEKSEAAKSTVGSASSVEMKLTHGDGRRSRRDDGQGQKSGQAGTGGNQQ
;
A
#
# COMPACT_ATOMS: atom_id res chain seq x y z
N MET A 1 18.78 12.33 2.23
CA MET A 1 18.17 11.44 1.22
C MET A 1 17.26 10.48 1.96
N LEU A 2 16.06 10.94 2.24
CA LEU A 2 14.99 10.23 2.95
C LEU A 2 13.74 11.02 2.55
N ALA A 3 13.13 10.63 1.43
CA ALA A 3 11.95 11.31 0.90
C ALA A 3 11.08 10.36 0.09
N LEU A 4 10.77 9.19 0.66
CA LEU A 4 9.49 8.56 0.38
C LEU A 4 8.50 9.10 1.41
N ILE A 5 8.10 10.34 1.12
CA ILE A 5 6.97 11.02 1.71
C ILE A 5 5.72 10.21 1.34
N LEU A 6 5.23 9.41 2.28
CA LEU A 6 3.84 8.95 2.27
C LEU A 6 2.92 10.17 2.48
N LEU A 7 2.65 10.91 1.41
CA LEU A 7 1.52 11.83 1.33
C LEU A 7 0.45 11.20 0.45
N SER A 8 -0.23 10.20 0.99
CA SER A 8 -1.63 9.95 0.64
C SER A 8 -2.50 10.85 1.52
N VAL A 9 -2.44 12.16 1.29
CA VAL A 9 -3.50 13.08 1.77
C VAL A 9 -4.55 13.11 0.68
N SER A 10 -5.56 12.26 0.84
CA SER A 10 -6.80 12.42 0.11
C SER A 10 -7.43 13.74 0.53
N VAL A 11 -7.85 14.55 -0.44
CA VAL A 11 -8.39 15.92 -0.28
C VAL A 11 -9.78 15.93 0.42
N ARG A 12 -10.17 14.83 1.07
CA ARG A 12 -11.51 14.62 1.65
C ARG A 12 -11.61 14.66 3.18
N ASP A 13 -10.50 14.74 3.92
CA ASP A 13 -10.51 14.62 5.39
C ASP A 13 -10.38 15.94 6.16
N LEU A 14 -10.57 17.08 5.49
CA LEU A 14 -10.87 18.35 6.16
C LEU A 14 -12.40 18.44 6.28
N TRP A 15 -12.91 18.88 7.44
CA TRP A 15 -14.33 19.07 7.82
C TRP A 15 -15.00 17.89 8.57
N GLY A 16 -15.14 18.02 9.90
CA GLY A 16 -16.18 17.28 10.64
C GLY A 16 -15.95 16.99 12.13
N GLN A 17 -16.11 18.01 12.98
CA GLN A 17 -16.66 18.06 14.37
C GLN A 17 -16.49 16.81 15.29
N ALA A 18 -15.81 16.91 16.44
CA ALA A 18 -16.22 17.57 17.70
C ALA A 18 -17.54 17.02 18.30
N ALA A 19 -17.41 16.16 19.32
CA ALA A 19 -18.34 16.11 20.45
C ALA A 19 -17.67 15.42 21.66
N SER A 20 -17.65 16.14 22.77
CA SER A 20 -17.28 15.71 24.12
C SER A 20 -18.44 14.99 24.81
N ALA A 21 -18.14 14.13 25.78
CA ALA A 21 -18.59 14.26 27.18
C ALA A 21 -18.31 13.00 28.02
N SER A 22 -17.82 13.26 29.24
CA SER A 22 -17.54 12.37 30.37
C SER A 22 -18.72 11.52 30.85
N SER A 23 -18.45 10.39 31.52
CA SER A 23 -18.55 10.29 33.00
C SER A 23 -18.25 8.89 33.58
N LYS A 24 -17.36 8.91 34.60
CA LYS A 24 -17.41 8.26 35.93
C LYS A 24 -17.54 6.72 36.07
N THR A 25 -16.41 6.14 36.49
CA THR A 25 -16.16 5.43 37.77
C THR A 25 -17.27 4.58 38.41
N ALA A 26 -16.97 3.28 38.60
CA ALA A 26 -17.17 2.59 39.89
C ALA A 26 -16.29 1.33 39.98
N LEU A 27 -15.47 1.26 41.04
CA LEU A 27 -14.82 0.04 41.53
C LEU A 27 -15.86 -0.93 42.12
N ARG A 28 -15.63 -2.23 41.96
CA ARG A 28 -15.57 -3.16 43.11
C ARG A 28 -14.90 -4.49 42.71
N ALA A 29 -14.01 -4.92 43.58
CA ALA A 29 -13.33 -6.20 43.57
C ALA A 29 -14.28 -7.33 43.99
N ASP A 30 -14.02 -8.55 43.51
CA ASP A 30 -14.11 -9.71 44.38
C ASP A 30 -13.16 -10.81 43.92
N ALA A 31 -12.48 -11.39 44.91
CA ALA A 31 -11.52 -12.46 44.77
C ALA A 31 -12.25 -13.80 44.88
N ALA A 32 -11.93 -14.76 44.00
CA ALA A 32 -12.22 -16.16 44.25
C ALA A 32 -11.16 -17.03 43.57
N GLN A 33 -10.21 -17.48 44.40
CA GLN A 33 -9.24 -18.52 44.12
C GLN A 33 -9.96 -19.87 44.13
N THR A 34 -9.88 -20.63 43.04
CA THR A 34 -10.02 -22.10 43.09
C THR A 34 -8.95 -22.75 42.23
N ALA A 35 -8.48 -23.88 42.74
CA ALA A 35 -7.16 -24.42 42.54
C ALA A 35 -7.03 -25.38 41.36
N SER A 36 -5.81 -25.38 40.82
CA SER A 36 -5.02 -26.48 40.26
C SER A 36 -5.65 -27.42 39.23
N THR A 37 -5.09 -27.37 38.03
CA THR A 37 -4.78 -28.59 37.28
C THR A 37 -3.39 -28.40 36.69
N GLY A 38 -2.52 -29.41 36.82
CA GLY A 38 -1.07 -29.32 36.73
C GLY A 38 -0.54 -28.57 35.51
N GLU A 39 0.23 -27.52 35.79
CA GLU A 39 1.04 -26.77 34.83
C GLU A 39 2.30 -27.59 34.57
N HIS A 40 2.26 -28.44 33.56
CA HIS A 40 3.47 -28.67 32.80
C HIS A 40 3.85 -27.31 32.24
N ASP A 41 4.97 -26.75 32.71
CA ASP A 41 5.61 -25.56 32.15
C ASP A 41 6.00 -25.91 30.71
N GLY A 42 4.98 -25.82 29.85
CA GLY A 42 5.04 -26.12 28.44
C GLY A 42 5.82 -24.98 27.85
N MET A 43 7.12 -25.22 27.65
CA MET A 43 7.89 -24.44 26.70
C MET A 43 7.05 -24.39 25.42
N GLU A 44 6.46 -23.22 25.12
CA GLU A 44 5.66 -23.02 23.92
C GLU A 44 6.59 -23.30 22.74
N LEU A 45 6.49 -24.51 22.20
CA LEU A 45 7.29 -24.92 21.07
C LEU A 45 6.80 -24.10 19.88
N ASN A 46 7.64 -23.16 19.47
CA ASN A 46 7.37 -22.31 18.32
C ASN A 46 7.18 -23.20 17.08
N SER A 47 5.95 -23.31 16.59
CA SER A 47 5.60 -24.21 15.51
C SER A 47 5.97 -23.62 14.15
N VAL A 48 6.45 -24.47 13.24
CA VAL A 48 6.61 -24.10 11.84
C VAL A 48 5.23 -24.00 11.19
N VAL A 49 4.94 -22.85 10.56
CA VAL A 49 3.65 -22.61 9.88
C VAL A 49 3.77 -22.65 8.36
N ALA A 50 4.94 -22.30 7.82
CA ALA A 50 5.21 -22.37 6.39
C ALA A 50 6.70 -22.52 6.10
N VAL A 51 7.00 -22.99 4.90
CA VAL A 51 8.35 -23.01 4.32
C VAL A 51 8.31 -22.26 3.00
N VAL A 52 9.19 -21.28 2.84
CA VAL A 52 9.35 -20.48 1.63
C VAL A 52 10.73 -20.76 1.07
N ASN A 53 10.79 -21.53 -0.01
CA ASN A 53 11.99 -22.15 -0.53
C ASN A 53 12.72 -22.95 0.56
N GLN A 54 13.79 -22.41 1.12
CA GLN A 54 14.60 -23.04 2.18
C GLN A 54 14.46 -22.29 3.52
N ARG A 55 13.62 -21.27 3.59
CA ARG A 55 13.39 -20.48 4.80
C ARG A 55 12.12 -20.95 5.52
N VAL A 56 12.26 -21.18 6.82
CA VAL A 56 11.17 -21.53 7.71
C VAL A 56 10.49 -20.27 8.23
N ILE A 57 9.15 -20.24 8.21
CA ILE A 57 8.33 -19.22 8.88
C ILE A 57 7.68 -19.87 10.11
N LEU A 58 7.82 -19.20 11.26
CA LEU A 58 7.34 -19.67 12.55
C LEU A 58 6.02 -18.99 12.94
N ALA A 59 5.24 -19.62 13.81
CA ALA A 59 4.01 -19.02 14.35
C ALA A 59 4.32 -17.69 15.07
N SER A 60 5.43 -17.61 15.79
CA SER A 60 5.87 -16.36 16.42
C SER A 60 6.14 -15.22 15.43
N ASP A 61 6.49 -15.53 14.19
CA ASP A 61 6.77 -14.53 13.16
C ASP A 61 5.46 -13.93 12.65
N VAL A 62 4.45 -14.79 12.44
CA VAL A 62 3.08 -14.36 12.09
C VAL A 62 2.50 -13.49 13.19
N ASP A 63 2.64 -13.89 14.45
CA ASP A 63 2.16 -13.10 15.59
C ASP A 63 2.88 -11.75 15.69
N MET A 64 4.19 -11.72 15.44
CA MET A 64 4.97 -10.49 15.44
C MET A 64 4.52 -9.54 14.32
N GLU A 65 4.26 -10.05 13.11
CA GLU A 65 3.71 -9.28 11.99
C GLU A 65 2.31 -8.74 12.27
N LEU A 66 1.49 -9.50 12.99
CA LEU A 66 0.19 -9.04 13.41
C LEU A 66 0.28 -7.83 14.35
N ARG A 67 1.27 -7.83 15.26
CA ARG A 67 1.48 -6.77 16.26
C ARG A 67 2.15 -5.54 15.65
N ILE A 68 3.14 -5.72 14.77
CA ILE A 68 3.90 -4.62 14.17
C ILE A 68 3.05 -3.72 13.29
N ILE A 69 1.95 -4.21 12.70
CA ILE A 69 1.05 -3.36 11.89
C ILE A 69 0.58 -2.11 12.66
N HIS A 70 0.49 -2.20 13.99
CA HIS A 70 0.05 -1.09 14.84
C HIS A 70 1.08 0.04 14.92
N LEU A 71 2.33 -0.25 14.56
CA LEU A 71 3.39 0.74 14.38
C LEU A 71 3.36 1.39 12.99
N LEU A 72 2.55 0.92 12.05
CA LEU A 72 2.51 1.46 10.69
C LEU A 72 1.44 2.56 10.54
N PRO A 73 1.59 3.48 9.55
CA PRO A 73 0.60 4.51 9.25
C PRO A 73 -0.82 3.94 9.03
N ALA A 74 -1.83 4.74 9.36
CA ALA A 74 -3.21 4.29 9.49
C ALA A 74 -3.82 3.61 8.25
N GLY A 75 -3.39 3.98 7.04
CA GLY A 75 -3.84 3.35 5.80
C GLY A 75 -3.50 1.86 5.69
N ASN A 76 -2.45 1.41 6.38
CA ASN A 76 -1.97 0.03 6.35
C ASN A 76 -2.62 -0.87 7.40
N ARG A 77 -3.58 -0.35 8.19
CA ARG A 77 -4.16 -1.06 9.35
C ARG A 77 -5.54 -1.69 9.10
N LYS A 78 -6.14 -1.51 7.91
CA LYS A 78 -7.56 -1.83 7.70
C LYS A 78 -7.86 -3.32 7.57
N GLU A 79 -6.90 -4.15 7.18
CA GLU A 79 -7.06 -5.60 7.08
C GLU A 79 -5.73 -6.25 7.50
N ASN A 80 -5.73 -6.95 8.62
CA ASN A 80 -4.56 -7.69 9.08
C ASN A 80 -4.98 -9.04 9.64
N SER A 81 -5.24 -9.98 8.74
CA SER A 81 -5.44 -11.37 9.11
C SER A 81 -4.10 -12.11 9.22
N ALA A 82 -4.11 -13.29 9.84
CA ALA A 82 -2.93 -14.15 9.86
C ALA A 82 -2.50 -14.60 8.44
N ALA A 83 -3.45 -14.68 7.49
CA ALA A 83 -3.13 -14.93 6.08
C ALA A 83 -2.41 -13.76 5.44
N ASP A 84 -2.81 -12.51 5.74
CA ASP A 84 -2.12 -11.31 5.23
C ASP A 84 -0.73 -11.17 5.85
N ALA A 85 -0.58 -11.49 7.14
CA ALA A 85 0.71 -11.54 7.81
C ALA A 85 1.64 -12.59 7.15
N LEU A 86 1.13 -13.80 6.88
CA LEU A 86 1.87 -14.84 6.20
C LEU A 86 2.26 -14.43 4.76
N GLU A 87 1.37 -13.76 4.02
CA GLU A 87 1.68 -13.24 2.69
C GLU A 87 2.82 -12.21 2.72
N ARG A 88 2.82 -11.29 3.70
CA ARG A 88 3.90 -10.32 3.87
C ARG A 88 5.23 -10.99 4.22
N LEU A 89 5.23 -11.97 5.13
CA LEU A 89 6.43 -12.75 5.49
C LEU A 89 6.96 -13.52 4.29
N THR A 90 6.06 -14.15 3.52
CA THR A 90 6.42 -14.88 2.31
C THR A 90 7.07 -13.96 1.29
N THR A 91 6.44 -12.82 1.02
CA THR A 91 6.96 -11.82 0.09
C THR A 91 8.33 -11.31 0.54
N ARG A 92 8.50 -11.00 1.82
CA ARG A 92 9.79 -10.58 2.39
C ARG A 92 10.85 -11.67 2.25
N ALA A 93 10.53 -12.91 2.57
CA ALA A 93 11.45 -14.04 2.44
C ALA A 93 11.94 -14.23 1.01
N LEU A 94 11.05 -14.08 0.03
CA LEU A 94 11.41 -14.14 -1.39
C LEU A 94 12.33 -12.99 -1.79
N ILE A 95 12.07 -11.77 -1.32
CA ILE A 95 12.92 -10.60 -1.58
C ILE A 95 14.30 -10.78 -0.94
N GLU A 96 14.36 -11.19 0.33
CA GLU A 96 15.61 -11.41 1.05
C GLU A 96 16.48 -12.47 0.38
N GLN A 97 15.87 -13.51 -0.20
CA GLN A 97 16.60 -14.48 -1.00
C GLN A 97 17.22 -13.83 -2.25
N GLN A 98 16.52 -12.94 -2.94
CA GLN A 98 17.10 -12.22 -4.08
C GLN A 98 18.23 -11.29 -3.64
N MET A 99 18.06 -10.58 -2.53
CA MET A 99 19.12 -9.75 -1.94
C MET A 99 20.38 -10.57 -1.69
N LEU A 100 20.24 -11.77 -1.10
CA LEU A 100 21.38 -12.68 -0.85
C LEU A 100 22.06 -13.17 -2.13
N LEU A 101 21.32 -13.31 -3.23
CA LEU A 101 21.87 -13.76 -4.50
C LEU A 101 22.58 -12.64 -5.27
N GLU A 102 22.05 -11.42 -5.21
CA GLU A 102 22.55 -10.27 -5.97
C GLU A 102 23.62 -9.48 -5.23
N ASP A 103 23.40 -9.14 -3.96
CA ASP A 103 24.37 -8.44 -3.12
C ASP A 103 24.19 -8.79 -1.62
N PRO A 104 24.98 -9.76 -1.10
CA PRO A 104 24.94 -10.14 0.31
C PRO A 104 25.29 -8.99 1.27
N THR A 105 25.95 -7.93 0.80
CA THR A 105 26.36 -6.81 1.66
C THR A 105 25.23 -5.84 1.97
N GLU A 106 24.17 -5.82 1.15
CA GLU A 106 23.02 -4.93 1.33
C GLU A 106 22.12 -5.27 2.53
N LEU A 107 22.27 -6.46 3.12
CA LEU A 107 21.59 -6.82 4.37
C LEU A 107 22.16 -6.07 5.60
N ASN A 108 23.30 -5.41 5.45
CA ASN A 108 23.96 -4.70 6.55
C ASN A 108 23.51 -3.24 6.63
N THR A 109 22.28 -3.00 7.06
CA THR A 109 21.85 -1.64 7.43
C THR A 109 22.60 -1.16 8.67
N PRO A 110 23.27 0.01 8.63
CA PRO A 110 23.95 0.58 9.79
C PRO A 110 22.99 0.84 10.96
N GLU A 111 23.38 0.51 12.19
CA GLU A 111 22.53 0.68 13.37
C GLU A 111 22.11 2.14 13.62
N ALA A 112 22.97 3.10 13.26
CA ALA A 112 22.66 4.53 13.35
C ALA A 112 21.48 4.93 12.45
N GLU A 113 21.37 4.29 11.27
CA GLU A 113 20.26 4.52 10.34
C GLU A 113 18.96 3.93 10.88
N VAL A 114 19.00 2.71 11.41
CA VAL A 114 17.86 2.07 12.07
C VAL A 114 17.35 2.93 13.23
N THR A 115 18.27 3.38 14.09
CA THR A 115 17.96 4.24 15.24
C THR A 115 17.29 5.54 14.80
N LYS A 116 17.85 6.19 13.77
CA LYS A 116 17.28 7.41 13.20
C LYS A 116 15.87 7.17 12.67
N SER A 117 15.66 6.10 11.90
CA SER A 117 14.34 5.77 11.35
C SER A 117 13.31 5.45 12.44
N LEU A 118 13.72 4.79 13.54
CA LEU A 118 12.84 4.54 14.68
C LEU A 118 12.46 5.82 15.43
N ILE A 119 13.35 6.83 15.49
CA ILE A 119 13.02 8.15 16.03
C ILE A 119 11.97 8.83 15.13
N GLU A 120 12.18 8.82 13.82
CA GLU A 120 11.23 9.37 12.85
C GLU A 120 9.87 8.65 12.93
N LEU A 121 9.87 7.33 13.09
CA LEU A 121 8.66 6.55 13.34
C LEU A 121 7.92 7.07 14.58
N ARG A 122 8.60 7.18 15.71
CA ARG A 122 8.01 7.64 16.98
C ARG A 122 7.41 9.04 16.82
N GLN A 123 8.09 9.96 16.14
CA GLN A 123 7.59 11.32 15.87
C GLN A 123 6.30 11.35 15.05
N ASN A 124 6.12 10.39 14.13
CA ASN A 124 4.98 10.34 13.22
C ASN A 124 3.85 9.41 13.72
N LEU A 125 4.04 8.72 14.84
CA LEU A 125 3.04 7.84 15.42
C LEU A 125 2.01 8.63 16.23
N PRO A 126 0.71 8.65 15.84
CA PRO A 126 -0.31 9.39 16.60
C PRO A 126 -0.44 8.91 18.04
N ALA A 127 -0.25 7.60 18.30
CA ALA A 127 -0.29 7.04 19.65
C ALA A 127 0.78 7.63 20.58
N CYS A 128 1.91 8.06 20.02
CA CYS A 128 3.00 8.70 20.74
C CYS A 128 2.75 10.18 21.07
N THR A 129 1.66 10.76 20.56
CA THR A 129 1.19 12.07 21.05
C THR A 129 0.39 11.94 22.35
N LEU A 130 -0.20 10.76 22.59
CA LEU A 130 -1.03 10.44 23.76
C LEU A 130 -0.25 9.73 24.87
N THR A 131 0.89 9.13 24.53
CA THR A 131 1.78 8.39 25.43
C THR A 131 3.18 9.00 25.33
N ASP A 132 3.96 9.03 26.42
CA ASP A 132 5.33 9.58 26.41
C ASP A 132 6.34 8.65 25.70
N CYS A 133 6.00 8.19 24.50
CA CYS A 133 6.77 7.23 23.72
C CYS A 133 8.08 7.84 23.16
N MET A 134 8.30 9.15 23.32
CA MET A 134 9.55 9.81 22.90
C MET A 134 10.73 9.42 23.79
N THR A 135 10.48 9.08 25.06
CA THR A 135 11.51 8.59 25.97
C THR A 135 11.72 7.09 25.81
N GLU A 136 12.92 6.58 26.10
CA GLU A 136 13.19 5.14 26.05
C GLU A 136 12.27 4.34 26.97
N ALA A 137 12.00 4.86 28.18
CA ALA A 137 11.08 4.23 29.12
C ALA A 137 9.64 4.19 28.59
N GLY A 138 9.14 5.30 28.04
CA GLY A 138 7.79 5.34 27.52
C GLY A 138 7.61 4.53 26.23
N TRP A 139 8.65 4.43 25.39
CA TRP A 139 8.64 3.53 24.23
C TRP A 139 8.63 2.08 24.60
N LYS A 140 9.47 1.67 25.56
CA LYS A 140 9.43 0.32 26.10
C LYS A 140 8.03 -0.01 26.63
N ASN A 141 7.42 0.90 27.39
CA ASN A 141 6.07 0.70 27.92
C ASN A 141 5.01 0.62 26.82
N PHE A 142 5.11 1.48 25.80
CA PHE A 142 4.22 1.46 24.64
C PHE A 142 4.32 0.13 23.88
N LEU A 143 5.54 -0.35 23.60
CA LEU A 143 5.78 -1.62 22.93
C LEU A 143 5.30 -2.82 23.76
N SER A 144 5.52 -2.81 25.07
CA SER A 144 5.00 -3.87 25.96
C SER A 144 3.48 -3.97 25.90
N GLY A 145 2.76 -2.86 25.70
CA GLY A 145 1.31 -2.87 25.49
C GLY A 145 0.85 -3.56 24.20
N LEU A 146 1.78 -3.86 23.29
CA LEU A 146 1.58 -4.60 22.05
C LEU A 146 2.24 -6.00 22.09
N ASP A 147 2.73 -6.44 23.25
CA ASP A 147 3.65 -7.58 23.46
C ASP A 147 4.86 -7.56 22.50
N LEU A 148 5.45 -6.38 22.31
CA LEU A 148 6.68 -6.17 21.56
C LEU A 148 7.81 -5.74 22.50
N THR A 149 9.05 -6.01 22.09
CA THR A 149 10.26 -5.49 22.77
C THR A 149 11.02 -4.53 21.85
N PRO A 150 11.77 -3.56 22.40
CA PRO A 150 12.61 -2.67 21.59
C PRO A 150 13.56 -3.41 20.66
N GLU A 151 14.16 -4.52 21.13
CA GLU A 151 15.14 -5.31 20.39
C GLU A 151 14.49 -6.01 19.19
N ARG A 152 13.29 -6.59 19.37
CA ARG A 152 12.54 -7.22 18.29
C ARG A 152 12.11 -6.20 17.23
N VAL A 153 11.62 -5.04 17.67
CA VAL A 153 11.25 -3.96 16.74
C VAL A 153 12.49 -3.46 15.98
N PHE A 154 13.62 -3.30 16.66
CA PHE A 154 14.87 -2.88 16.02
C PHE A 154 15.31 -3.86 14.93
N ALA A 155 15.35 -5.17 15.22
CA ALA A 155 15.71 -6.20 14.25
C ALA A 155 14.79 -6.18 13.02
N TYR A 156 13.48 -6.12 13.25
CA TYR A 156 12.51 -6.00 12.17
C TYR A 156 12.70 -4.73 11.34
N TRP A 157 12.96 -3.59 11.98
CA TRP A 157 13.14 -2.32 11.30
C TRP A 157 14.42 -2.29 10.46
N LYS A 158 15.47 -2.96 10.94
CA LYS A 158 16.70 -3.18 10.19
C LYS A 158 16.45 -3.93 8.89
N GLU A 159 15.79 -5.09 8.95
CA GLU A 159 15.40 -5.86 7.76
C GLU A 159 14.54 -5.02 6.81
N ARG A 160 13.59 -4.27 7.38
CA ARG A 160 12.70 -3.41 6.60
C ARG A 160 13.47 -2.36 5.80
N ILE A 161 14.46 -1.70 6.41
CA ILE A 161 15.27 -0.68 5.74
C ILE A 161 16.12 -1.34 4.64
N ALA A 162 16.73 -2.49 4.92
CA ALA A 162 17.52 -3.22 3.93
C ALA A 162 16.67 -3.57 2.68
N VAL A 163 15.47 -4.11 2.88
CA VAL A 163 14.54 -4.43 1.78
C VAL A 163 14.16 -3.18 0.98
N LEU A 164 13.87 -2.06 1.65
CA LEU A 164 13.53 -0.82 0.95
C LEU A 164 14.71 -0.26 0.14
N ALA A 165 15.92 -0.31 0.70
CA ALA A 165 17.12 0.15 0.02
C ALA A 165 17.42 -0.68 -1.25
N PHE A 166 17.28 -2.01 -1.15
CA PHE A 166 17.44 -2.91 -2.29
C PHE A 166 16.43 -2.60 -3.40
N ILE A 167 15.15 -2.44 -3.06
CA ILE A 167 14.11 -2.09 -4.03
C ILE A 167 14.42 -0.73 -4.70
N GLU A 168 14.82 0.27 -3.91
CA GLU A 168 15.19 1.58 -4.45
C GLU A 168 16.36 1.48 -5.42
N LEU A 169 17.43 0.79 -5.04
CA LEU A 169 18.60 0.62 -5.90
C LEU A 169 18.24 -0.14 -7.18
N ARG A 170 17.51 -1.24 -7.08
CA ARG A 170 17.18 -2.11 -8.21
C ARG A 170 16.28 -1.44 -9.24
N PHE A 171 15.22 -0.76 -8.80
CA PHE A 171 14.18 -0.28 -9.70
C PHE A 171 14.31 1.18 -10.07
N ARG A 172 14.91 2.01 -9.20
CA ARG A 172 15.03 3.45 -9.48
C ARG A 172 16.30 3.78 -10.26
N SER A 173 17.38 3.02 -10.07
CA SER A 173 18.65 3.28 -10.73
C SER A 173 18.53 3.08 -12.24
N GLY A 174 18.92 4.10 -13.00
CA GLY A 174 18.92 4.05 -14.47
C GLY A 174 17.57 4.37 -15.13
N LEU A 175 16.49 4.60 -14.37
CA LEU A 175 15.24 5.09 -14.94
C LEU A 175 15.34 6.56 -15.34
N GLN A 176 14.86 6.86 -16.54
CA GLN A 176 14.71 8.22 -17.05
C GLN A 176 13.28 8.40 -17.56
N ILE A 177 12.74 9.59 -17.37
CA ILE A 177 11.46 10.01 -17.95
C ILE A 177 11.77 10.96 -19.10
N ALA A 178 11.34 10.62 -20.30
CA ALA A 178 11.58 11.45 -21.46
C ALA A 178 10.71 12.72 -21.40
N PRO A 179 11.19 13.89 -21.89
CA PRO A 179 10.41 15.12 -21.91
C PRO A 179 9.03 14.96 -22.58
N GLU A 180 8.94 14.13 -23.61
CA GLU A 180 7.70 13.84 -24.35
C GLU A 180 6.65 13.14 -23.47
N GLU A 181 7.09 12.32 -22.52
CA GLU A 181 6.20 11.66 -21.55
C GLU A 181 5.61 12.69 -20.58
N ILE A 182 6.41 13.67 -20.15
CA ILE A 182 5.97 14.78 -19.30
C ILE A 182 4.93 15.64 -20.03
N GLU A 183 5.20 15.98 -21.29
CA GLU A 183 4.26 16.72 -22.15
C GLU A 183 2.95 15.95 -22.37
N SER A 184 3.05 14.65 -22.64
CA SER A 184 1.89 13.78 -22.81
C SER A 184 1.05 13.71 -21.54
N TYR A 185 1.66 13.54 -20.37
CA TYR A 185 0.95 13.54 -19.10
C TYR A 185 0.28 14.90 -18.81
N TYR A 186 1.02 16.00 -19.03
CA TYR A 186 0.48 17.35 -18.85
C TYR A 186 -0.78 17.58 -19.70
N THR A 187 -0.69 17.26 -21.00
CA THR A 187 -1.77 17.53 -21.95
C THR A 187 -2.96 16.58 -21.82
N LYS A 188 -2.71 15.29 -21.57
CA LYS A 188 -3.76 14.25 -21.56
C LYS A 188 -4.34 13.96 -20.18
N THR A 189 -3.60 14.23 -19.10
CA THR A 189 -4.01 13.85 -17.73
C THR A 189 -4.24 15.08 -16.85
N LEU A 190 -3.35 16.08 -16.90
CA LEU A 190 -3.45 17.24 -16.02
C LEU A 190 -4.44 18.30 -16.57
N LEU A 191 -4.28 18.73 -17.82
CA LEU A 191 -5.12 19.77 -18.42
C LEU A 191 -6.63 19.46 -18.36
N PRO A 192 -7.10 18.22 -18.63
CA PRO A 192 -8.53 17.91 -18.56
C PRO A 192 -9.15 18.04 -17.16
N GLN A 193 -8.34 18.18 -16.10
CA GLN A 193 -8.84 18.40 -14.74
C GLN A 193 -9.18 19.87 -14.45
N TYR A 194 -8.87 20.79 -15.37
CA TYR A 194 -9.18 22.21 -15.27
C TYR A 194 -10.37 22.57 -16.16
N SER A 195 -11.29 23.39 -15.65
CA SER A 195 -12.45 23.88 -16.41
C SER A 195 -12.04 24.71 -17.63
N HIS A 196 -10.97 25.50 -17.50
CA HIS A 196 -10.37 26.27 -18.58
C HIS A 196 -8.85 26.07 -18.62
N PRO A 197 -8.23 25.92 -19.81
CA PRO A 197 -6.78 25.73 -19.92
C PRO A 197 -5.94 26.86 -19.32
N SER A 198 -6.48 28.08 -19.24
CA SER A 198 -5.83 29.23 -18.61
C SER A 198 -5.64 29.10 -17.11
N ASP A 199 -6.42 28.23 -16.46
CA ASP A 199 -6.39 28.02 -15.01
C ASP A 199 -5.31 27.01 -14.61
N ALA A 200 -4.79 26.25 -15.59
CA ALA A 200 -3.76 25.25 -15.37
C ALA A 200 -2.37 25.92 -15.19
N PRO A 201 -1.56 25.45 -14.22
CA PRO A 201 -0.17 25.87 -14.11
C PRO A 201 0.61 25.54 -15.38
N SER A 202 1.56 26.37 -15.78
CA SER A 202 2.39 26.12 -16.98
C SER A 202 3.14 24.78 -16.88
N LEU A 203 3.35 24.10 -18.02
CA LEU A 203 4.13 22.87 -18.10
C LEU A 203 5.45 22.99 -17.33
N LYS A 204 6.24 24.04 -17.59
CA LYS A 204 7.53 24.28 -16.93
C LYS A 204 7.44 24.29 -15.40
N SER A 205 6.36 24.84 -14.83
CA SER A 205 6.20 24.89 -13.37
C SER A 205 5.87 23.53 -12.74
N VAL A 206 5.24 22.63 -13.50
CA VAL A 206 4.81 21.32 -12.98
C VAL A 206 5.65 20.15 -13.51
N SER A 207 6.52 20.36 -14.50
CA SER A 207 7.38 19.31 -15.08
C SER A 207 8.12 18.49 -14.01
N PRO A 208 8.77 19.08 -12.98
CA PRO A 208 9.45 18.27 -11.96
C PRO A 208 8.50 17.36 -11.17
N ARG A 209 7.27 17.83 -10.91
CA ARG A 209 6.26 17.04 -10.19
C ARG A 209 5.70 15.93 -11.07
N ILE A 210 5.43 16.21 -12.34
CA ILE A 210 4.99 15.22 -13.33
C ILE A 210 6.06 14.14 -13.52
N GLN A 211 7.33 14.54 -13.63
CA GLN A 211 8.45 13.61 -13.72
C GLN A 211 8.48 12.65 -12.52
N GLU A 212 8.31 13.15 -11.30
CA GLU A 212 8.27 12.28 -10.12
C GLU A 212 7.06 11.35 -10.16
N ILE A 213 5.87 11.81 -10.58
CA ILE A 213 4.69 10.95 -10.72
C ILE A 213 4.96 9.80 -11.70
N LEU A 214 5.47 10.12 -12.89
CA LEU A 214 5.77 9.13 -13.93
C LEU A 214 6.86 8.15 -13.50
N LEU A 215 7.87 8.64 -12.76
CA LEU A 215 8.91 7.79 -12.19
C LEU A 215 8.33 6.81 -11.16
N GLN A 216 7.47 7.29 -10.26
CA GLN A 216 6.80 6.44 -9.27
C GLN A 216 5.88 5.41 -9.93
N GLU A 217 5.09 5.80 -10.95
CA GLU A 217 4.25 4.87 -11.71
C GLU A 217 5.08 3.75 -12.37
N ARG A 218 6.22 4.11 -12.97
CA ARG A 218 7.13 3.14 -13.61
C ARG A 218 7.77 2.20 -12.58
N VAL A 219 8.26 2.74 -11.46
CA VAL A 219 8.83 1.92 -10.38
C VAL A 219 7.79 0.95 -9.83
N ASN A 220 6.55 1.42 -9.59
CA ASN A 220 5.46 0.57 -9.11
C ASN A 220 5.14 -0.57 -10.09
N GLY A 221 5.05 -0.27 -11.38
CA GLY A 221 4.80 -1.32 -12.39
C GLY A 221 5.89 -2.39 -12.43
N LEU A 222 7.17 -1.97 -12.42
CA LEU A 222 8.30 -2.91 -12.40
C LEU A 222 8.36 -3.73 -11.10
N LEU A 223 8.06 -3.09 -9.96
CA LEU A 223 8.00 -3.75 -8.66
C LEU A 223 6.89 -4.79 -8.64
N ASP A 224 5.68 -4.45 -9.11
CA ASP A 224 4.54 -5.36 -9.14
C ASP A 224 4.80 -6.59 -10.03
N GLU A 225 5.36 -6.37 -11.23
CA GLU A 225 5.74 -7.45 -12.14
C GLU A 225 6.81 -8.37 -11.53
N TRP A 226 7.81 -7.81 -10.87
CA TRP A 226 8.84 -8.60 -10.20
C TRP A 226 8.32 -9.34 -8.97
N LEU A 227 7.52 -8.72 -8.12
CA LEU A 227 6.91 -9.41 -6.97
C LEU A 227 6.01 -10.54 -7.42
N LYS A 228 5.30 -10.37 -8.55
CA LYS A 228 4.53 -11.44 -9.19
C LYS A 228 5.46 -12.58 -9.63
N SER A 229 6.55 -12.28 -10.35
CA SER A 229 7.48 -13.33 -10.80
C SER A 229 8.11 -14.09 -9.64
N LEU A 230 8.48 -13.39 -8.55
CA LEU A 230 9.00 -14.03 -7.35
C LEU A 230 8.00 -15.00 -6.71
N LYS A 231 6.72 -14.63 -6.68
CA LYS A 231 5.66 -15.52 -6.17
C LYS A 231 5.42 -16.71 -7.10
N ASP A 232 5.45 -16.49 -8.41
CA ASP A 232 5.22 -17.53 -9.42
C ASP A 232 6.38 -18.56 -9.45
N GLU A 233 7.62 -18.11 -9.21
CA GLU A 233 8.82 -18.96 -9.19
C GLU A 233 9.13 -19.55 -7.81
N GLY A 234 8.69 -18.89 -6.74
CA GLY A 234 8.92 -19.28 -5.36
C GLY A 234 8.14 -20.54 -4.97
N GLN A 235 8.79 -21.43 -4.22
CA GLN A 235 8.13 -22.59 -3.62
C GLN A 235 7.61 -22.20 -2.23
N VAL A 236 6.30 -22.21 -2.04
CA VAL A 236 5.65 -21.89 -0.76
C VAL A 236 4.82 -23.08 -0.31
N GLU A 237 5.19 -23.66 0.82
CA GLU A 237 4.44 -24.74 1.46
C GLU A 237 3.87 -24.25 2.80
N VAL A 238 2.55 -24.13 2.88
CA VAL A 238 1.86 -23.80 4.14
C VAL A 238 1.55 -25.08 4.90
N LEU A 239 2.20 -25.25 6.06
CA LEU A 239 2.14 -26.45 6.88
C LEU A 239 1.00 -26.41 7.90
N ASP A 240 0.61 -25.23 8.37
CA ASP A 240 -0.55 -25.07 9.27
C ASP A 240 -1.87 -25.18 8.46
N PRO A 241 -2.71 -26.19 8.72
CA PRO A 241 -3.97 -26.38 8.00
C PRO A 241 -4.95 -25.20 8.14
N ARG A 242 -4.94 -24.49 9.28
CA ARG A 242 -5.83 -23.36 9.53
C ARG A 242 -5.41 -22.16 8.69
N LEU A 243 -4.11 -21.91 8.61
CA LEU A 243 -3.57 -20.84 7.77
C LEU A 243 -3.75 -21.13 6.29
N ARG A 244 -3.58 -22.39 5.85
CA ARG A 244 -3.85 -22.78 4.47
C ARG A 244 -5.28 -22.44 4.03
N VAL A 245 -6.28 -22.81 4.83
CA VAL A 245 -7.68 -22.45 4.56
C VAL A 245 -7.90 -20.93 4.57
N ALA A 246 -7.21 -20.20 5.44
CA ALA A 246 -7.32 -18.75 5.50
C ALA A 246 -6.70 -18.06 4.25
N VAL A 247 -5.57 -18.57 3.76
CA VAL A 247 -4.90 -18.10 2.53
C VAL A 247 -5.80 -18.34 1.32
N GLU A 248 -6.33 -19.56 1.15
CA GLU A 248 -7.25 -19.88 0.04
C GLU A 248 -8.48 -18.95 0.00
N LYS A 249 -9.03 -18.63 1.18
CA LYS A 249 -10.16 -17.69 1.30
C LYS A 249 -9.76 -16.26 0.95
N SER A 250 -8.59 -15.81 1.37
CA SER A 250 -8.11 -14.45 1.09
C SER A 250 -7.83 -14.27 -0.41
N GLU A 251 -7.26 -15.28 -1.06
CA GLU A 251 -7.01 -15.29 -2.51
C GLU A 251 -8.32 -15.28 -3.31
N ALA A 252 -9.30 -16.09 -2.90
CA ALA A 252 -10.63 -16.09 -3.51
C ALA A 252 -11.31 -14.72 -3.38
N ALA A 253 -11.22 -14.08 -2.21
CA ALA A 253 -11.76 -12.74 -2.00
C ALA A 253 -11.09 -11.69 -2.89
N LYS A 254 -9.74 -11.71 -2.98
CA LYS A 254 -8.95 -10.81 -3.83
C LYS A 254 -9.30 -10.97 -5.32
N SER A 255 -9.48 -12.20 -5.79
CA SER A 255 -9.88 -12.50 -7.18
C SER A 255 -11.28 -11.96 -7.51
N THR A 256 -12.21 -12.04 -6.55
CA THR A 256 -13.59 -11.55 -6.73
C THR A 256 -13.64 -10.02 -6.80
N VAL A 257 -12.82 -9.32 -6.00
CA VAL A 257 -12.69 -7.85 -6.03
C VAL A 257 -12.00 -7.35 -7.30
N GLY A 258 -10.96 -8.05 -7.77
CA GLY A 258 -10.30 -7.75 -9.05
C GLY A 258 -11.25 -7.87 -10.25
N SER A 259 -12.16 -8.84 -10.22
CA SER A 259 -13.19 -9.00 -11.25
C SER A 259 -14.23 -7.87 -11.21
N ALA A 260 -14.68 -7.46 -10.02
CA ALA A 260 -15.62 -6.36 -9.87
C ALA A 260 -15.05 -5.00 -10.31
N SER A 261 -13.79 -4.70 -9.95
CA SER A 261 -13.10 -3.46 -10.36
C SER A 261 -12.89 -3.39 -11.89
N SER A 262 -12.64 -4.53 -12.54
CA SER A 262 -12.51 -4.61 -14.01
C SER A 262 -13.85 -4.46 -14.75
N VAL A 263 -14.97 -4.86 -14.12
CA VAL A 263 -16.32 -4.69 -14.67
C VAL A 263 -16.82 -3.25 -14.48
N GLU A 264 -16.51 -2.60 -13.37
CA GLU A 264 -16.91 -1.21 -13.10
C GLU A 264 -16.14 -0.19 -13.97
N MET A 265 -14.89 -0.50 -14.35
CA MET A 265 -14.11 0.32 -15.29
C MET A 265 -14.61 0.19 -16.74
N LYS A 266 -15.30 -0.90 -17.10
CA LYS A 266 -15.90 -1.10 -18.43
C LYS A 266 -17.27 -0.44 -18.61
N LEU A 267 -17.98 -0.12 -17.53
CA LEU A 267 -19.32 0.48 -17.60
C LEU A 267 -19.32 2.02 -17.73
N THR A 268 -18.16 2.68 -17.65
CA THR A 268 -18.06 4.15 -17.81
C THR A 268 -17.60 4.61 -19.20
N HIS A 269 -17.37 3.68 -20.15
CA HIS A 269 -16.85 3.98 -21.49
C HIS A 269 -17.77 3.58 -22.66
N GLY A 270 -19.07 3.41 -22.44
CA GLY A 270 -19.97 2.99 -23.51
C GLY A 270 -21.40 3.49 -23.37
N ASP A 271 -21.66 4.78 -23.60
CA ASP A 271 -22.80 5.17 -24.44
C ASP A 271 -22.62 6.58 -25.02
N GLY A 272 -21.96 6.61 -26.18
CA GLY A 272 -21.94 7.78 -27.05
C GLY A 272 -22.77 7.50 -28.30
N ARG A 273 -23.84 8.29 -28.45
CA ARG A 273 -24.54 8.66 -29.71
C ARG A 273 -25.69 7.77 -30.21
N ARG A 274 -26.91 8.23 -29.89
CA ARG A 274 -28.04 8.42 -30.83
C ARG A 274 -28.76 9.71 -30.41
N SER A 275 -29.25 10.62 -31.24
CA SER A 275 -29.29 10.78 -32.69
C SER A 275 -29.75 12.23 -32.90
N ARG A 276 -29.00 13.07 -33.64
CA ARG A 276 -29.51 14.36 -34.15
C ARG A 276 -28.68 14.81 -35.35
N ARG A 277 -29.19 14.51 -36.54
CA ARG A 277 -29.02 15.16 -37.85
C ARG A 277 -30.06 14.47 -38.74
N ASP A 278 -31.15 15.13 -39.11
CA ASP A 278 -31.23 16.23 -40.09
C ASP A 278 -30.84 15.72 -41.48
N ASP A 279 -31.81 15.10 -42.14
CA ASP A 279 -31.81 14.80 -43.57
C ASP A 279 -33.08 15.43 -44.16
N GLY A 280 -32.93 16.67 -44.63
CA GLY A 280 -33.84 17.26 -45.59
C GLY A 280 -33.42 16.87 -47.00
N GLN A 281 -34.23 16.07 -47.68
CA GLN A 281 -34.39 16.11 -49.14
C GLN A 281 -35.57 15.23 -49.57
N GLY A 282 -36.56 15.85 -50.23
CA GLY A 282 -37.75 15.18 -50.76
C GLY A 282 -38.58 16.13 -51.64
N GLN A 283 -38.36 16.02 -52.94
CA GLN A 283 -38.88 16.82 -54.07
C GLN A 283 -40.42 16.88 -54.29
N LYS A 284 -40.77 17.86 -55.16
CA LYS A 284 -41.96 18.08 -56.03
C LYS A 284 -42.89 19.21 -55.53
N SER A 285 -43.30 20.23 -56.31
CA SER A 285 -43.73 20.27 -57.73
C SER A 285 -43.86 21.73 -58.24
N GLY A 286 -43.88 21.93 -59.57
CA GLY A 286 -44.42 23.13 -60.27
C GLY A 286 -43.33 24.03 -60.88
N GLN A 287 -42.96 23.99 -62.18
CA GLN A 287 -43.67 24.16 -63.46
C GLN A 287 -43.91 25.64 -63.85
N ALA A 288 -43.37 25.99 -65.05
CA ALA A 288 -43.50 27.22 -65.85
C ALA A 288 -42.76 28.48 -65.33
N GLY A 289 -42.02 29.26 -66.14
CA GLY A 289 -41.74 29.21 -67.56
C GLY A 289 -40.94 30.47 -67.99
N THR A 290 -40.36 30.37 -69.19
CA THR A 290 -40.10 31.46 -70.17
C THR A 290 -39.08 32.58 -69.90
N GLY A 291 -38.11 32.68 -70.84
CA GLY A 291 -37.48 33.91 -71.35
C GLY A 291 -36.32 34.43 -70.50
N GLY A 292 -35.11 34.63 -70.99
CA GLY A 292 -34.66 35.00 -72.32
C GLY A 292 -33.85 36.30 -72.22
N ASN A 293 -32.71 36.35 -72.91
CA ASN A 293 -31.85 37.54 -73.15
C ASN A 293 -31.05 38.10 -71.96
N GLN A 294 -29.90 38.74 -72.13
CA GLN A 294 -28.87 38.87 -73.17
C GLN A 294 -27.83 39.83 -72.54
N GLN A 295 -26.56 39.64 -72.89
CA GLN A 295 -25.46 40.62 -72.84
C GLN A 295 -24.92 41.05 -71.47
#